data_AF-A0A963XZA2-F1
#
_entry.id   AF-A0A963XZA2-F1
#
_cell.length_a   1.000
_cell.length_b   1.000
_cell.length_c   1.000
_cell.angle_alpha   90.00
_cell.angle_beta   90.00
_cell.angle_gamma   90.00
#
_symmetry.space_group_name_H-M   'P 1'
#
loop_
_entity.id
_entity.type
_entity.pdbx_description
1 polymer ?
#
loop_
_entity_poly.entity_id
_entity_poly.type
_entity_poly.pdbx_seq_one_letter_code
_entity_poly.pdbx_strand_id
1 'polypeptide(L)'
;MIAPANRQQRLSVPLADGGCLSVRVSGDAGPVLVLVHGLTDCADTTTVSDLLRMIEMIASTDITKVARGIDLPILAISGRQDPLFPQDHLALIAESFRDSACCLMDRCGHNPH
;
A
#
# COMPACT_ATOMS: atom_id res chain seq x y z
N MET A 1 -30.76 9.39 12.31
CA MET A 1 -29.79 9.70 11.24
C MET A 1 -29.12 8.38 10.89
N ILE A 2 -29.46 7.78 9.75
CA ILE A 2 -28.91 6.48 9.33
C ILE A 2 -27.58 6.78 8.63
N ALA A 3 -26.46 6.28 9.15
CA ALA A 3 -25.16 6.40 8.48
C ALA A 3 -25.25 5.83 7.06
N PRO A 4 -24.68 6.47 6.03
CA PRO A 4 -24.69 5.92 4.69
C PRO A 4 -24.02 4.54 4.71
N ALA A 5 -24.68 3.54 4.14
CA ALA A 5 -24.17 2.19 4.05
C ALA A 5 -22.84 2.22 3.29
N ASN A 6 -21.75 1.88 3.96
CA ASN A 6 -20.41 1.88 3.39
C ASN A 6 -20.36 0.84 2.26
N ARG A 7 -20.46 1.29 1.01
CA ARG A 7 -20.58 0.42 -0.16
C ARG A 7 -19.23 -0.26 -0.39
N GLN A 8 -19.10 -1.51 0.03
CA GLN A 8 -17.91 -2.32 -0.24
C GLN A 8 -18.07 -3.08 -1.56
N GLN A 9 -17.18 -2.83 -2.51
CA GLN A 9 -17.08 -3.57 -3.75
C GLN A 9 -15.77 -4.36 -3.75
N ARG A 10 -15.83 -5.65 -4.10
CA ARG A 10 -14.64 -6.48 -4.31
C ARG A 10 -14.38 -6.60 -5.81
N LEU A 11 -13.16 -6.25 -6.22
CA LEU A 11 -12.68 -6.37 -7.60
C LEU A 11 -11.59 -7.44 -7.65
N SER A 12 -11.46 -8.08 -8.81
CA SER A 12 -10.39 -9.03 -9.13
C SER A 12 -9.61 -8.43 -10.29
N VAL A 13 -8.33 -8.12 -10.07
CA VAL A 13 -7.45 -7.52 -11.07
C VAL A 13 -6.45 -8.57 -11.54
N PRO A 14 -6.49 -9.01 -12.82
CA PRO A 14 -5.52 -9.96 -13.34
C PRO A 14 -4.12 -9.33 -13.37
N LEU A 15 -3.11 -10.10 -12.97
CA LEU A 15 -1.71 -9.71 -12.99
C LEU A 15 -1.02 -10.28 -14.23
N ALA A 16 0.10 -9.67 -14.64
CA ALA A 16 0.82 -10.04 -15.86
C ALA A 16 1.41 -11.47 -15.85
N ASP A 17 1.58 -12.05 -14.67
CA ASP A 17 2.06 -13.41 -14.44
C ASP A 17 0.94 -14.47 -14.41
N GLY A 18 -0.31 -14.07 -14.65
CA GLY A 18 -1.48 -14.94 -14.56
C GLY A 18 -2.08 -15.04 -13.16
N GLY A 19 -1.50 -14.37 -12.16
CA GLY A 19 -2.08 -14.21 -10.83
C GLY A 19 -3.29 -13.27 -10.80
N CYS A 20 -3.92 -13.13 -9.64
CA CYS A 20 -5.04 -12.20 -9.46
C CYS A 20 -4.94 -11.45 -8.13
N LEU A 21 -5.01 -10.12 -8.20
CA LEU A 21 -5.07 -9.24 -7.04
C LEU A 21 -6.53 -8.99 -6.64
N SER A 22 -6.87 -9.30 -5.39
CA SER A 22 -8.18 -8.95 -4.83
C SER A 22 -8.16 -7.53 -4.25
N VAL A 23 -8.97 -6.64 -4.81
CA VAL A 23 -9.07 -5.24 -4.36
C VAL A 23 -10.41 -5.05 -3.66
N ARG A 24 -10.42 -4.50 -2.45
CA ARG A 24 -11.65 -4.01 -1.80
C ARG A 24 -11.70 -2.50 -1.94
N VAL A 25 -12.77 -2.01 -2.54
CA VAL A 25 -13.08 -0.59 -2.67
C VAL A 25 -14.20 -0.27 -1.70
N SER A 26 -14.03 0.76 -0.88
CA SER A 26 -15.04 1.25 0.05
C SER A 26 -15.05 2.78 0.07
N GLY A 27 -16.22 3.37 0.30
CA GLY A 27 -16.43 4.83 0.22
C GLY A 27 -17.10 5.25 -1.10
N ASP A 28 -17.50 6.53 -1.17
CA ASP A 28 -18.37 7.07 -2.22
C ASP A 28 -17.81 8.33 -2.90
N ALA A 29 -17.06 9.20 -2.18
CA ALA A 29 -16.28 10.29 -2.75
C ALA A 29 -15.22 10.82 -1.76
N GLY A 30 -13.99 11.09 -2.25
CA GLY A 30 -12.91 11.66 -1.42
C GLY A 30 -11.51 11.25 -1.90
N PRO A 31 -10.44 11.67 -1.20
CA PRO A 31 -9.09 11.19 -1.45
C PRO A 31 -9.05 9.65 -1.30
N VAL A 32 -8.42 8.98 -2.26
CA VAL A 32 -8.33 7.51 -2.28
C VAL A 32 -7.22 7.09 -1.32
N LEU A 33 -7.59 6.36 -0.27
CA LEU A 33 -6.63 5.65 0.57
C LEU A 33 -6.45 4.23 0.03
N VAL A 34 -5.24 3.90 -0.42
CA VAL A 34 -4.87 2.53 -0.81
C VAL A 34 -4.25 1.84 0.39
N LEU A 35 -4.94 0.81 0.91
CA LEU A 35 -4.43 -0.06 1.96
C LEU A 35 -4.00 -1.39 1.33
N VAL A 36 -2.71 -1.68 1.37
CA VAL A 36 -2.16 -2.98 0.93
C VAL A 36 -1.95 -3.83 2.18
N HIS A 37 -2.76 -4.87 2.34
CA HIS A 37 -2.62 -5.86 3.43
C HIS A 37 -2.81 -7.28 2.88
N GLY A 38 -2.20 -8.27 3.53
CA GLY A 38 -2.53 -9.68 3.31
C GLY A 38 -1.45 -10.52 2.62
N LEU A 39 -0.27 -10.63 3.22
CA LEU A 39 0.65 -11.73 2.89
C LEU A 39 0.33 -13.04 3.66
N THR A 40 -0.62 -13.00 4.61
CA THR A 40 -0.79 -14.07 5.60
C THR A 40 -1.64 -15.26 5.15
N ASP A 41 -2.33 -15.21 4.01
CA ASP A 41 -3.15 -16.34 3.53
C ASP A 41 -2.34 -17.42 2.79
N CYS A 42 -1.04 -17.20 2.56
CA CYS A 42 -0.14 -18.15 1.89
C CYS A 42 0.81 -18.88 2.87
N ALA A 43 0.81 -18.51 4.16
CA ALA A 43 1.85 -18.91 5.10
C ALA A 43 1.91 -20.43 5.34
N ASP A 44 0.80 -21.14 5.20
CA ASP A 44 0.70 -22.57 5.49
C ASP A 44 1.41 -23.47 4.45
N THR A 45 1.73 -22.93 3.26
CA THR A 45 2.44 -23.65 2.19
C THR A 45 3.68 -22.93 1.65
N THR A 46 4.06 -21.79 2.24
CA THR A 46 5.19 -20.97 1.79
C THR A 46 6.51 -21.64 2.18
N THR A 47 7.37 -21.94 1.21
CA THR A 47 8.74 -22.39 1.51
C THR A 47 9.65 -21.20 1.84
N VAL A 48 10.81 -21.46 2.46
CA VAL A 48 11.83 -20.42 2.66
C VAL A 48 12.26 -19.80 1.33
N SER A 49 12.34 -20.59 0.27
CA SER A 49 12.66 -20.09 -1.08
C SER A 49 11.59 -19.14 -1.61
N ASP A 50 10.32 -19.44 -1.38
CA ASP A 50 9.21 -18.56 -1.77
C ASP A 50 9.24 -17.25 -0.99
N LEU A 51 9.56 -17.31 0.31
CA LEU A 51 9.74 -16.12 1.14
C LEU A 51 10.91 -15.25 0.67
N LEU A 52 12.06 -15.86 0.37
CA LEU A 52 13.22 -15.14 -0.16
C LEU A 52 12.91 -14.50 -1.51
N ARG A 53 12.16 -15.21 -2.38
CA ARG A 53 11.71 -14.69 -3.66
C ARG A 53 10.78 -13.49 -3.48
N MET A 54 9.85 -13.54 -2.52
CA MET A 54 8.98 -12.42 -2.19
C MET A 54 9.78 -11.21 -1.68
N ILE A 55 10.74 -11.42 -0.78
CA ILE A 55 11.62 -10.34 -0.30
C ILE A 55 12.42 -9.75 -1.46
N GLU A 56 12.95 -10.57 -2.35
CA GLU A 56 13.68 -10.12 -3.54
C GLU A 56 12.78 -9.33 -4.50
N MET A 57 11.55 -9.78 -4.71
CA MET A 57 10.58 -9.06 -5.53
C MET A 57 10.25 -7.70 -4.91
N ILE A 58 10.00 -7.63 -3.60
CA ILE A 58 9.74 -6.36 -2.91
C ILE A 58 10.98 -5.44 -3.00
N ALA A 59 12.17 -5.97 -2.74
CA ALA A 59 13.42 -5.20 -2.74
C ALA A 59 13.84 -4.68 -4.12
N SER A 60 13.47 -5.40 -5.20
CA SER A 60 13.80 -5.01 -6.58
C SER A 60 12.71 -4.20 -7.29
N THR A 61 11.53 -4.09 -6.69
CA THR A 61 10.41 -3.36 -7.29
C THR A 61 10.60 -1.85 -7.08
N ASP A 62 10.91 -1.15 -8.17
CA ASP A 62 10.90 0.32 -8.22
C ASP A 62 9.61 0.81 -8.90
N ILE A 63 8.71 1.40 -8.11
CA ILE A 63 7.46 1.99 -8.60
C ILE A 63 7.55 3.50 -8.87
N THR A 64 8.72 4.14 -8.72
CA THR A 64 8.87 5.60 -8.80
C THR A 64 8.36 6.15 -10.14
N LYS A 65 8.63 5.44 -11.25
CA LYS A 65 8.13 5.85 -12.57
C LYS A 65 6.61 5.79 -12.65
N VAL A 66 5.98 4.79 -12.03
CA VAL A 66 4.52 4.64 -11.99
C VAL A 66 3.91 5.72 -11.09
N ALA A 67 4.53 5.99 -9.93
CA ALA A 67 4.11 7.03 -9.00
C ALA A 67 4.02 8.42 -9.65
N ARG A 68 5.01 8.78 -10.49
CA ARG A 68 5.03 10.04 -11.24
C ARG A 68 3.90 10.19 -12.28
N GLY A 69 3.30 9.07 -12.70
CA GLY A 69 2.18 9.03 -13.63
C GLY A 69 0.81 9.15 -12.95
N ILE A 70 0.76 9.22 -11.62
CA ILE A 70 -0.50 9.36 -10.88
C ILE A 70 -0.85 10.84 -10.75
N ASP A 71 -1.98 11.22 -11.33
CA ASP A 71 -2.50 12.60 -11.36
C ASP A 71 -3.49 12.91 -10.23
N LEU A 72 -3.73 11.96 -9.33
CA LEU A 72 -4.61 12.12 -8.18
C LEU A 72 -3.83 12.58 -6.94
N PRO A 73 -4.42 13.41 -6.05
CA PRO A 73 -3.78 13.78 -4.79
C PRO A 73 -3.50 12.54 -3.92
N ILE A 74 -2.27 12.40 -3.43
CA ILE A 74 -1.84 11.27 -2.60
C ILE A 74 -1.62 11.70 -1.15
N LEU A 75 -2.11 10.91 -0.20
CA LEU A 75 -1.75 11.01 1.20
C LEU A 75 -0.81 9.86 1.56
N ALA A 76 0.45 10.18 1.87
CA ALA A 76 1.43 9.23 2.37
C ALA A 76 1.41 9.22 3.91
N ILE A 77 1.21 8.05 4.51
CA ILE A 77 1.17 7.87 5.96
C ILE A 77 2.30 6.94 6.38
N SER A 78 3.06 7.33 7.41
CA SER A 78 4.11 6.48 7.99
C SER A 78 4.08 6.58 9.51
N GLY A 79 4.48 5.50 10.20
CA GLY A 79 4.67 5.49 11.63
C GLY A 79 6.09 5.95 12.01
N ARG A 80 6.21 6.87 12.98
CA ARG A 80 7.51 7.40 13.42
C ARG A 80 8.47 6.32 13.94
N GLN A 81 7.93 5.20 14.42
CA GLN A 81 8.66 4.08 15.01
C GLN A 81 8.74 2.88 14.06
N ASP A 82 8.49 3.07 12.76
CA ASP A 82 8.65 2.01 11.76
C ASP A 82 10.11 1.53 11.70
N PRO A 83 10.40 0.26 12.04
CA PRO A 83 11.75 -0.28 11.97
C PRO A 83 12.14 -0.76 10.56
N LEU A 84 11.18 -0.89 9.64
CA LEU A 84 11.40 -1.38 8.28
C LEU A 84 11.73 -0.26 7.31
N PHE A 85 11.09 0.91 7.49
CA PHE A 85 11.30 2.06 6.62
C PHE A 85 11.77 3.27 7.44
N PRO A 86 13.00 3.77 7.21
CA PRO A 86 13.50 4.94 7.91
C PRO A 86 12.70 6.20 7.54
N GLN A 87 12.76 7.24 8.36
CA GLN A 87 11.96 8.46 8.17
C GLN A 87 12.19 9.16 6.82
N ASP A 88 13.42 9.07 6.29
CA ASP A 88 13.77 9.61 4.97
C ASP A 88 12.98 8.94 3.83
N HIS A 89 12.48 7.72 4.04
CA HIS A 89 11.64 7.03 3.06
C HIS A 89 10.33 7.76 2.79
N LEU A 90 9.72 8.39 3.80
CA LEU A 90 8.50 9.19 3.61
C LEU A 90 8.76 10.41 2.71
N ALA A 91 9.93 11.02 2.81
CA ALA A 91 10.34 12.12 1.94
C ALA A 91 10.51 11.65 0.49
N LEU A 92 11.17 10.49 0.27
CA LEU A 92 11.31 9.89 -1.06
C LEU A 92 9.95 9.54 -1.69
N ILE A 93 9.00 9.07 -0.88
CA ILE A 93 7.62 8.84 -1.32
C ILE A 93 7.01 10.17 -1.78
N ALA A 94 7.10 11.23 -0.96
CA ALA A 94 6.54 12.54 -1.27
C ALA A 94 7.05 13.09 -2.62
N GLU A 95 8.36 12.96 -2.86
CA GLU A 95 9.05 13.41 -4.07
C GLU A 95 8.71 12.58 -5.32
N SER A 96 8.19 11.37 -5.13
CA SER A 96 7.86 10.45 -6.23
C SER A 96 6.49 10.75 -6.86
N PHE A 97 5.62 11.49 -6.16
CA PHE A 97 4.30 11.87 -6.64
C PHE A 97 4.24 13.34 -7.04
N ARG A 98 3.36 13.68 -7.99
CA ARG A 98 3.21 15.07 -8.46
C ARG A 98 2.46 15.94 -7.46
N ASP A 99 1.48 15.37 -6.75
CA ASP A 99 0.70 16.01 -5.70
C ASP A 99 0.59 15.08 -4.50
N SER A 100 1.30 15.40 -3.42
CA SER A 100 1.31 14.59 -2.22
C SER A 100 1.30 15.42 -0.94
N ALA A 101 0.64 14.87 0.08
CA ALA A 101 0.73 15.28 1.47
C ALA A 101 1.30 14.12 2.30
N CYS A 102 2.07 14.46 3.34
CA CYS A 102 2.67 13.48 4.24
C CYS A 102 2.11 13.61 5.66
N CYS A 103 1.83 12.47 6.28
CA CYS A 103 1.43 12.36 7.67
C CYS A 103 2.37 11.39 8.39
N LEU A 104 3.10 11.88 9.39
CA LEU A 104 3.95 11.06 10.24
C LEU A 104 3.25 10.87 11.59
N MET A 105 2.89 9.62 11.89
CA MET A 105 2.12 9.27 13.08
C MET A 105 3.04 8.96 14.26
N ASP A 106 2.89 9.71 15.35
CA ASP A 106 3.61 9.45 16.59
C ASP A 106 3.10 8.19 17.28
N ARG A 107 4.00 7.46 17.93
CA ARG A 107 3.70 6.20 18.65
C ARG A 107 3.10 5.09 17.76
N CYS A 108 3.41 5.11 16.46
CA CYS A 108 3.04 4.07 15.50
C CYS A 108 4.28 3.46 14.85
N GLY A 109 4.28 2.13 14.68
CA GLY A 109 5.29 1.37 13.94
C GLY A 109 4.92 1.19 12.46
N HIS A 110 5.35 0.08 11.86
CA HIS A 110 5.15 -0.20 10.42
C HIS A 110 3.69 -0.23 9.96
N ASN A 111 2.77 -0.65 10.84
CA ASN A 111 1.34 -0.78 10.55
C ASN A 111 0.56 0.27 11.35
N PRO A 112 0.41 1.51 10.85
CA PRO A 112 -0.27 2.60 11.57
C PRO A 112 -1.81 2.56 11.47
N HIS A 113 -2.39 1.47 10.94
CA HIS A 113 -3.83 1.30 10.69
C HIS A 113 -4.58 0.64 11.86
#